data_AF-A0AAE9YU29-F1
#
_entry.id   AF-A0AAE9YU29-F1
#
_cell.length_a   1.000
_cell.length_b   1.000
_cell.length_c   1.000
_cell.angle_alpha   90.00
_cell.angle_beta   90.00
_cell.angle_gamma   90.00
#
_symmetry.space_group_name_H-M   'P 1'
#
loop_
_entity.id
_entity.type
_entity.pdbx_description
1 polymer ?
#
loop_
_entity_poly.entity_id
_entity_poly.type
_entity_poly.pdbx_seq_one_letter_code
_entity_poly.pdbx_strand_id
1 'polypeptide(L)'
;MKTPTLVKTFIAASLLITAHSSMAYPKHDPNVYDLGNLWSITFYNDSAPGHTQWATQNICYLPYAVVGTHIRGKWYSTTYPNWHGHYSQEGDSVKMVGNFWGGKGNDGMTFDIVTSSRNNLGAGHWNEWGDNGRFGPVYGFGNALFKRIGYCHKITDFTQADVQIRYLTNGEQAMYPQQRGQEDIKEPSPYEKLFSQEFEIRK
;
A
#
# COMPACT_ATOMS: atom_id res chain seq x y z
N MET A 1 -81.14 4.23 -8.35
CA MET A 1 -79.89 3.73 -8.95
C MET A 1 -78.75 4.07 -8.01
N LYS A 2 -77.92 3.07 -7.69
CA LYS A 2 -76.75 3.16 -6.80
C LYS A 2 -75.53 3.59 -7.63
N THR A 3 -74.72 4.52 -7.14
CA THR A 3 -73.32 4.28 -6.71
C THR A 3 -72.67 5.55 -6.13
N PRO A 4 -71.87 5.42 -5.05
CA PRO A 4 -71.12 6.51 -4.42
C PRO A 4 -69.69 6.59 -4.99
N THR A 5 -69.09 7.78 -5.06
CA THR A 5 -67.71 7.94 -5.53
C THR A 5 -66.76 8.22 -4.36
N LEU A 6 -66.11 7.13 -3.97
CA LEU A 6 -64.78 6.97 -3.37
C LEU A 6 -64.10 8.17 -2.69
N VAL A 7 -63.99 8.04 -1.37
CA VAL A 7 -62.92 8.59 -0.53
C VAL A 7 -61.57 8.13 -1.08
N LYS A 8 -60.72 9.08 -1.50
CA LYS A 8 -59.33 8.83 -1.90
C LYS A 8 -58.43 8.77 -0.67
N THR A 9 -58.20 7.57 -0.16
CA THR A 9 -57.17 7.31 0.85
C THR A 9 -55.82 7.25 0.14
N PHE A 10 -55.00 8.30 0.28
CA PHE A 10 -53.59 8.24 -0.09
C PHE A 10 -52.85 7.38 0.93
N ILE A 11 -52.57 6.12 0.58
CA ILE A 11 -51.59 5.30 1.30
C ILE A 11 -50.21 5.78 0.84
N ALA A 12 -49.63 6.72 1.58
CA ALA A 12 -48.20 7.01 1.50
C ALA A 12 -47.46 5.84 2.18
N ALA A 13 -47.21 4.78 1.43
CA ALA A 13 -46.29 3.73 1.84
C ALA A 13 -44.87 4.31 1.77
N SER A 14 -44.38 4.76 2.92
CA SER A 14 -43.00 5.19 3.14
C SER A 14 -42.04 4.08 2.74
N LEU A 15 -41.50 4.17 1.52
CA LEU A 15 -40.29 3.46 1.12
C LEU A 15 -39.12 4.07 1.91
N LEU A 16 -38.97 3.63 3.16
CA LEU A 16 -37.69 3.69 3.86
C LEU A 16 -36.77 2.70 3.14
N ILE A 17 -36.21 3.14 2.02
CA ILE A 17 -35.02 2.55 1.45
C ILE A 17 -33.96 2.76 2.54
N THR A 18 -33.68 1.72 3.31
CA THR A 18 -32.45 1.62 4.07
C THR A 18 -31.34 1.59 3.03
N ALA A 19 -30.90 2.78 2.63
CA ALA A 19 -29.64 3.00 1.96
C ALA A 19 -28.60 2.51 2.95
N HIS A 20 -28.30 1.21 2.88
CA HIS A 20 -27.04 0.70 3.36
C HIS A 20 -26.04 1.47 2.54
N SER A 21 -25.41 2.47 3.17
CA SER A 21 -24.17 3.03 2.68
C SER A 21 -23.27 1.83 2.48
N SER A 22 -23.17 1.33 1.25
CA SER A 22 -22.01 0.55 0.89
C SER A 22 -20.88 1.53 1.13
N MET A 23 -20.19 1.34 2.25
CA MET A 23 -18.81 1.76 2.36
C MET A 23 -18.12 0.90 1.30
N ALA A 24 -18.24 1.32 0.04
CA ALA A 24 -17.48 0.79 -1.06
C ALA A 24 -16.05 1.09 -0.64
N TYR A 25 -15.45 0.09 -0.01
CA TYR A 25 -14.07 0.12 0.40
C TYR A 25 -13.29 0.65 -0.79
N PRO A 26 -12.63 1.82 -0.69
CA PRO A 26 -12.07 2.44 -1.86
C PRO A 26 -11.10 1.43 -2.45
N LYS A 27 -11.40 1.00 -3.67
CA LYS A 27 -10.47 0.15 -4.40
C LYS A 27 -9.22 1.00 -4.54
N HIS A 28 -8.15 0.63 -3.84
CA HIS A 28 -6.87 1.35 -3.86
C HIS A 28 -6.15 1.08 -5.18
N ASP A 29 -6.83 1.28 -6.30
CA ASP A 29 -6.28 1.13 -7.63
C ASP A 29 -5.92 2.51 -8.20
N PRO A 30 -4.79 2.61 -8.93
CA PRO A 30 -3.79 1.57 -9.12
C PRO A 30 -3.00 1.31 -7.82
N ASN A 31 -2.51 0.09 -7.61
CA ASN A 31 -1.52 -0.18 -6.54
C ASN A 31 -0.34 -1.01 -6.98
N VAL A 32 0.71 -0.95 -6.16
CA VAL A 32 1.97 -1.65 -6.39
C VAL A 32 1.86 -3.18 -6.40
N TYR A 33 0.74 -3.77 -5.98
CA TYR A 33 0.60 -5.21 -5.76
C TYR A 33 -0.33 -5.92 -6.77
N ASP A 34 -1.60 -5.51 -6.90
CA ASP A 34 -2.70 -6.32 -7.46
C ASP A 34 -2.57 -6.67 -8.95
N LEU A 35 -1.86 -5.85 -9.74
CA LEU A 35 -1.64 -6.10 -11.18
C LEU A 35 -0.22 -6.61 -11.51
N GLY A 36 0.55 -7.01 -10.49
CA GLY A 36 1.92 -7.49 -10.63
C GLY A 36 2.81 -6.85 -9.58
N ASN A 37 3.25 -7.63 -8.60
CA ASN A 37 3.98 -7.11 -7.45
C ASN A 37 5.51 -7.06 -7.64
N LEU A 38 6.02 -7.42 -8.82
CA LEU A 38 7.44 -7.30 -9.17
C LEU A 38 7.69 -5.99 -9.95
N TRP A 39 8.57 -5.15 -9.43
CA TRP A 39 8.94 -3.88 -10.02
C TRP A 39 10.45 -3.77 -10.20
N SER A 40 10.86 -3.24 -11.34
CA SER A 40 12.23 -2.80 -11.59
C SER A 40 12.36 -1.32 -11.23
N ILE A 41 13.41 -0.97 -10.51
CA ILE A 41 13.75 0.38 -10.10
C ILE A 41 15.07 0.73 -10.75
N THR A 42 15.10 1.80 -11.52
CA THR A 42 16.33 2.36 -12.09
C THR A 42 16.62 3.70 -11.42
N PHE A 43 17.76 3.77 -10.72
CA PHE A 43 18.28 4.98 -10.11
C PHE A 43 19.17 5.76 -11.08
N TYR A 44 18.97 7.06 -11.13
CA TYR A 44 19.75 8.00 -11.92
C TYR A 44 20.51 8.94 -11.00
N ASN A 45 21.80 9.12 -11.26
CA ASN A 45 22.62 10.05 -10.51
C ASN A 45 22.39 11.47 -11.05
N ASP A 46 21.53 12.22 -10.35
CA ASP A 46 21.18 13.60 -10.71
C ASP A 46 22.32 14.59 -10.46
N SER A 47 23.35 14.20 -9.69
CA SER A 47 24.55 15.03 -9.50
C SER A 47 25.48 14.99 -10.73
N ALA A 48 25.23 14.08 -11.67
CA ALA A 48 25.96 14.00 -12.94
C ALA A 48 25.25 14.82 -14.04
N PRO A 49 25.97 15.57 -14.88
CA PRO A 49 25.38 16.40 -15.93
C PRO A 49 24.47 15.67 -16.95
N GLY A 50 24.61 14.35 -17.05
CA GLY A 50 23.92 13.52 -18.04
C GLY A 50 22.75 12.70 -17.51
N HIS A 51 22.32 12.89 -16.26
CA HIS A 51 21.28 12.05 -15.64
C HIS A 51 21.64 10.56 -15.78
N THR A 52 22.89 10.22 -15.43
CA THR A 52 23.46 8.91 -15.76
C THR A 52 22.81 7.82 -14.91
N GLN A 53 22.35 6.75 -15.56
CA GLN A 53 21.87 5.56 -14.86
C GLN A 53 22.99 5.00 -13.98
N TRP A 54 22.70 4.82 -12.69
CA TRP A 54 23.66 4.31 -11.72
C TRP A 54 23.37 2.85 -11.36
N ALA A 55 22.15 2.51 -10.97
CA ALA A 55 21.79 1.16 -10.57
C ALA A 55 20.39 0.79 -11.05
N THR A 56 20.21 -0.49 -11.41
CA THR A 56 18.89 -1.08 -11.61
C THR A 56 18.73 -2.27 -10.70
N GLN A 57 17.65 -2.29 -9.94
CA GLN A 57 17.33 -3.37 -9.01
C GLN A 57 15.86 -3.77 -9.15
N ASN A 58 15.53 -4.98 -8.73
CA ASN A 58 14.15 -5.44 -8.71
C ASN A 58 13.68 -5.61 -7.26
N ILE A 59 12.44 -5.23 -7.02
CA ILE A 59 11.76 -5.37 -5.73
C ILE A 59 10.42 -6.07 -5.90
N CYS A 60 10.03 -6.74 -4.83
CA CYS A 60 8.78 -7.44 -4.67
C CYS A 60 7.98 -6.80 -3.55
N TYR A 61 6.78 -6.32 -3.88
CA TYR A 61 5.82 -5.91 -2.87
C TYR A 61 5.12 -7.15 -2.29
N LEU A 62 5.05 -7.20 -0.96
CA LEU A 62 4.25 -8.19 -0.24
C LEU A 62 2.80 -7.72 -0.13
N PRO A 63 1.87 -8.66 0.15
CA PRO A 63 0.50 -8.34 0.52
C PRO A 63 0.39 -7.17 1.49
N TYR A 64 -0.56 -6.28 1.22
CA TYR A 64 -0.79 -5.08 2.00
C TYR A 64 -1.97 -5.25 2.96
N ALA A 65 -1.98 -4.42 4.00
CA ALA A 65 -3.16 -4.10 4.79
C ALA A 65 -3.63 -2.69 4.44
N VAL A 66 -4.93 -2.43 4.51
CA VAL A 66 -5.46 -1.07 4.52
C VAL A 66 -5.45 -0.53 5.93
N VAL A 67 -4.94 0.69 6.07
CA VAL A 67 -4.80 1.44 7.32
C VAL A 67 -5.29 2.86 7.04
N GLY A 68 -6.46 3.22 7.57
CA GLY A 68 -7.14 4.47 7.21
C GLY A 68 -7.42 4.56 5.71
N THR A 69 -6.92 5.61 5.05
CA THR A 69 -7.03 5.84 3.60
C THR A 69 -5.90 5.21 2.79
N HIS A 70 -4.92 4.58 3.45
CA HIS A 70 -3.72 4.04 2.81
C HIS A 70 -3.76 2.52 2.69
N ILE A 71 -3.03 1.98 1.71
CA ILE A 71 -2.47 0.63 1.82
C ILE A 71 -1.06 0.72 2.41
N ARG A 72 -0.69 -0.25 3.25
CA ARG A 72 0.63 -0.37 3.84
C ARG A 72 1.09 -1.81 3.79
N GLY A 73 2.38 -2.02 3.58
CA GLY A 73 2.94 -3.36 3.53
C GLY A 73 4.46 -3.36 3.59
N LYS A 74 5.03 -4.50 3.22
CA LYS A 74 6.48 -4.70 3.14
C LYS A 74 6.92 -4.95 1.72
N TRP A 75 8.20 -4.75 1.46
CA TRP A 75 8.83 -5.07 0.19
C TRP A 75 10.21 -5.66 0.43
N TYR A 76 10.72 -6.42 -0.54
CA TYR A 76 12.07 -6.96 -0.51
C TYR A 76 12.68 -6.97 -1.91
N SER A 77 13.99 -6.89 -1.99
CA SER A 77 14.69 -6.99 -3.26
C SER A 77 14.90 -8.43 -3.69
N THR A 78 14.75 -8.68 -4.99
CA THR A 78 15.10 -9.96 -5.61
C THR A 78 16.49 -9.97 -6.24
N THR A 79 17.13 -8.81 -6.38
CA THR A 79 18.44 -8.65 -7.03
C THR A 79 19.52 -8.14 -6.08
N TYR A 80 19.14 -7.62 -4.90
CA TYR A 80 20.07 -7.15 -3.88
C TYR A 80 19.83 -7.85 -2.54
N PRO A 81 20.77 -8.67 -2.05
CA PRO A 81 20.60 -9.40 -0.79
C PRO A 81 20.38 -8.48 0.41
N ASN A 82 19.47 -8.88 1.30
CA ASN A 82 19.16 -8.18 2.55
C ASN A 82 18.74 -6.71 2.36
N TRP A 83 18.13 -6.40 1.21
CA TRP A 83 17.50 -5.11 0.95
C TRP A 83 15.98 -5.26 1.02
N HIS A 84 15.37 -4.67 2.04
CA HIS A 84 13.94 -4.81 2.30
C HIS A 84 13.45 -3.69 3.23
N GLY A 85 12.14 -3.53 3.30
CA GLY A 85 11.55 -2.53 4.18
C GLY A 85 10.03 -2.45 4.09
N HIS A 86 9.53 -1.25 4.33
CA HIS A 86 8.10 -0.94 4.44
C HIS A 86 7.67 0.06 3.38
N TYR A 87 6.40 0.01 2.99
CA TYR A 87 5.78 1.01 2.13
C TYR A 87 4.41 1.42 2.65
N SER A 88 4.02 2.64 2.27
CA SER A 88 2.68 3.18 2.42
C SER A 88 2.30 3.83 1.09
N GLN A 89 1.07 3.61 0.66
CA GLN A 89 0.54 4.18 -0.57
C GLN A 89 -0.86 4.75 -0.33
N GLU A 90 -1.13 5.91 -0.92
CA GLU A 90 -2.46 6.52 -1.00
C GLU A 90 -2.67 7.08 -2.41
N GLY A 91 -3.75 6.64 -3.07
CA GLY A 91 -3.93 6.89 -4.50
C GLY A 91 -2.71 6.42 -5.29
N ASP A 92 -2.18 7.27 -6.16
CA ASP A 92 -1.00 6.95 -6.97
C ASP A 92 0.32 7.10 -6.20
N SER A 93 0.31 7.75 -5.03
CA SER A 93 1.53 8.15 -4.34
C SER A 93 2.02 7.07 -3.40
N VAL A 94 3.26 6.64 -3.61
CA VAL A 94 3.94 5.59 -2.87
C VAL A 94 5.14 6.18 -2.12
N LYS A 95 5.23 5.86 -0.84
CA LYS A 95 6.38 6.18 0.02
C LYS A 95 6.90 4.90 0.61
N MET A 96 8.21 4.71 0.58
CA MET A 96 8.82 3.50 1.09
C MET A 96 10.17 3.80 1.72
N VAL A 97 10.47 3.04 2.75
CA VAL A 97 11.73 3.07 3.47
C VAL A 97 12.24 1.64 3.59
N GLY A 98 13.55 1.47 3.67
CA GLY A 98 14.15 0.17 3.91
C GLY A 98 15.60 0.28 4.25
N ASN A 99 16.19 -0.88 4.52
CA ASN A 99 17.58 -0.97 4.94
C ASN A 99 18.33 -1.90 3.98
N PHE A 100 19.61 -1.65 3.78
CA PHE A 100 20.53 -2.50 3.04
C PHE A 100 21.80 -2.77 3.87
N TRP A 101 22.67 -3.65 3.36
CA TRP A 101 23.90 -4.08 4.07
C TRP A 101 23.66 -4.61 5.49
N GLY A 102 22.52 -5.26 5.71
CA GLY A 102 22.15 -5.77 7.04
C GLY A 102 21.90 -4.66 8.06
N GLY A 103 21.35 -3.52 7.63
CA GLY A 103 20.99 -2.40 8.51
C GLY A 103 22.03 -1.28 8.60
N LYS A 104 23.13 -1.36 7.85
CA LYS A 104 24.19 -0.32 7.86
C LYS A 104 23.88 0.85 6.92
N GLY A 105 23.06 0.60 5.91
CA GLY A 105 22.56 1.61 4.97
C GLY A 105 21.04 1.67 5.01
N ASN A 106 20.50 2.85 4.76
CA ASN A 106 19.08 3.14 4.73
C ASN A 106 18.71 3.74 3.38
N ASP A 107 17.53 3.38 2.90
CA ASP A 107 16.93 3.92 1.71
C ASP A 107 15.57 4.54 1.99
N GLY A 108 15.30 5.63 1.27
CA GLY A 108 14.02 6.29 1.23
C GLY A 108 13.67 6.54 -0.23
N MET A 109 12.53 6.02 -0.65
CA MET A 109 12.03 6.22 -2.01
C MET A 109 10.60 6.75 -1.97
N THR A 110 10.30 7.67 -2.86
CA THR A 110 8.95 8.18 -3.08
C THR A 110 8.68 8.24 -4.57
N PHE A 111 7.55 7.74 -5.02
CA PHE A 111 7.17 7.83 -6.43
C PHE A 111 5.65 7.85 -6.58
N ASP A 112 5.20 8.41 -7.70
CA ASP A 112 3.80 8.32 -8.10
C ASP A 112 3.66 7.31 -9.24
N ILE A 113 2.59 6.52 -9.22
CA ILE A 113 2.21 5.66 -10.32
C ILE A 113 1.65 6.54 -11.45
N VAL A 114 2.41 6.73 -12.52
CA VAL A 114 2.09 7.70 -13.59
C VAL A 114 1.30 7.11 -14.76
N THR A 115 1.06 5.81 -14.76
CA THR A 115 0.24 5.14 -15.79
C THR A 115 -0.61 4.05 -15.13
N SER A 116 -1.82 3.81 -15.64
CA SER A 116 -2.69 2.70 -15.21
C SER A 116 -2.79 1.61 -16.30
N SER A 117 -1.75 0.79 -16.44
CA SER A 117 -1.70 -0.34 -17.35
C SER A 117 -0.99 -1.56 -16.75
N ARG A 118 -1.01 -2.71 -17.43
CA ARG A 118 -0.20 -3.88 -17.03
C ARG A 118 1.31 -3.59 -16.92
N ASN A 119 1.78 -2.51 -17.54
CA ASN A 119 3.17 -2.03 -17.49
C ASN A 119 3.24 -0.70 -16.71
N ASN A 120 2.57 -0.60 -15.55
CA ASN A 120 2.61 0.62 -14.75
C ASN A 120 4.05 1.14 -14.63
N LEU A 121 4.22 2.38 -15.03
CA LEU A 121 5.39 3.18 -14.73
C LEU A 121 5.12 3.97 -13.45
N GLY A 122 6.16 4.14 -12.65
CA GLY A 122 6.21 5.10 -11.58
C GLY A 122 7.45 5.97 -11.72
N ALA A 123 7.38 7.22 -11.28
CA ALA A 123 8.50 8.14 -11.31
C ALA A 123 8.60 8.89 -9.99
N GLY A 124 9.83 9.12 -9.53
CA GLY A 124 10.06 9.87 -8.31
C GLY A 124 11.53 9.88 -7.91
N HIS A 125 11.80 9.74 -6.61
CA HIS A 125 13.11 9.95 -6.01
C HIS A 125 13.56 8.76 -5.17
N TRP A 126 14.87 8.59 -5.09
CA TRP A 126 15.56 7.65 -4.21
C TRP A 126 16.70 8.40 -3.50
N ASN A 127 16.70 8.28 -2.17
CA ASN A 127 17.73 8.81 -1.28
C ASN A 127 18.38 7.64 -0.52
N GLU A 128 19.72 7.61 -0.49
CA GLU A 128 20.51 6.60 0.23
C GLU A 128 21.38 7.27 1.30
N TRP A 129 21.37 6.76 2.54
CA TRP A 129 22.22 7.28 3.62
C TRP A 129 22.65 6.22 4.62
N GLY A 130 23.75 6.47 5.33
CA GLY A 130 24.20 5.65 6.46
C GLY A 130 23.84 6.29 7.79
N ASP A 131 23.68 5.48 8.83
CA ASP A 131 23.62 5.99 10.20
C ASP A 131 25.00 5.93 10.87
N ASN A 132 25.42 7.03 11.50
CA ASN A 132 26.65 7.12 12.29
C ASN A 132 26.39 7.73 13.69
N GLY A 133 25.13 7.82 14.11
CA GLY A 133 24.70 8.48 15.35
C GLY A 133 24.78 10.01 15.32
N ARG A 134 25.04 10.62 14.16
CA ARG A 134 25.14 12.07 13.93
C ARG A 134 24.52 12.43 12.56
N PHE A 135 25.12 13.37 11.84
CA PHE A 135 24.89 13.58 10.42
C PHE A 135 25.53 12.43 9.64
N GLY A 136 24.74 11.39 9.44
CA GLY A 136 25.10 10.25 8.61
C GLY A 136 25.56 10.65 7.21
N PRO A 137 26.48 9.90 6.58
CA PRO A 137 26.84 10.16 5.19
C PRO A 137 25.62 9.94 4.29
N VAL A 138 25.36 10.89 3.39
CA VAL A 138 24.45 10.67 2.26
C VAL A 138 25.26 10.05 1.13
N TYR A 139 24.83 8.88 0.66
CA TYR A 139 25.48 8.19 -0.45
C TYR A 139 24.94 8.65 -1.80
N GLY A 140 23.66 9.02 -1.86
CA GLY A 140 23.05 9.52 -3.08
C GLY A 140 21.69 10.17 -2.88
N PHE A 141 21.43 11.16 -3.73
CA PHE A 141 20.09 11.67 -4.04
C PHE A 141 19.92 11.58 -5.56
N GLY A 142 18.75 11.13 -6.01
CA GLY A 142 18.49 11.12 -7.44
C GLY A 142 17.09 10.67 -7.80
N ASN A 143 16.80 10.79 -9.09
CA ASN A 143 15.53 10.33 -9.64
C ASN A 143 15.53 8.82 -9.79
N ALA A 144 14.35 8.23 -9.64
CA ALA A 144 14.11 6.81 -9.81
C ALA A 144 12.94 6.57 -10.76
N LEU A 145 13.14 5.65 -11.70
CA LEU A 145 12.11 5.15 -12.60
C LEU A 145 11.71 3.74 -12.16
N PHE A 146 10.42 3.58 -11.89
CA PHE A 146 9.82 2.33 -11.47
C PHE A 146 9.06 1.74 -12.66
N LYS A 147 9.25 0.46 -12.93
CA LYS A 147 8.53 -0.28 -13.98
C LYS A 147 7.98 -1.56 -13.42
N ARG A 148 6.67 -1.77 -13.52
CA ARG A 148 6.07 -3.07 -13.23
C ARG A 148 6.52 -4.07 -14.29
N ILE A 149 7.16 -5.16 -13.85
CA ILE A 149 7.76 -6.17 -14.75
C ILE A 149 7.19 -7.57 -14.55
N GLY A 150 6.24 -7.77 -13.62
CA GLY A 150 5.52 -9.02 -13.48
C GLY A 150 5.11 -9.34 -12.05
N TYR A 151 5.22 -10.61 -11.68
CA TYR A 151 4.84 -11.14 -10.38
C TYR A 151 6.03 -11.81 -9.70
N CYS A 152 6.11 -11.68 -8.39
CA CYS A 152 7.02 -12.41 -7.55
C CYS A 152 6.45 -13.79 -7.20
N HIS A 153 7.31 -14.71 -6.78
CA HIS A 153 6.84 -15.95 -6.16
C HIS A 153 5.97 -15.63 -4.93
N LYS A 154 4.84 -16.32 -4.80
CA LYS A 154 3.93 -16.15 -3.66
C LYS A 154 4.67 -16.50 -2.37
N ILE A 155 4.74 -15.56 -1.44
CA ILE A 155 5.08 -15.85 -0.06
C ILE A 155 3.84 -16.45 0.60
N THR A 156 3.97 -17.63 1.18
CA THR A 156 2.88 -18.36 1.85
C THR A 156 2.89 -18.18 3.37
N ASP A 157 3.95 -17.61 3.94
CA ASP A 157 4.08 -17.32 5.37
C ASP A 157 3.95 -15.82 5.63
N PHE A 158 2.75 -15.40 6.00
CA PHE A 158 2.43 -14.00 6.32
C PHE A 158 2.84 -13.58 7.73
N THR A 159 3.26 -14.51 8.59
CA THR A 159 3.64 -14.20 9.98
C THR A 159 4.90 -13.33 10.06
N GLN A 160 5.74 -13.38 9.02
CA GLN A 160 6.95 -12.55 8.90
C GLN A 160 6.67 -11.14 8.35
N ALA A 161 5.43 -10.88 7.90
CA ALA A 161 5.12 -9.68 7.15
C ALA A 161 4.63 -8.49 8.00
N ASP A 162 4.40 -8.66 9.33
CA ASP A 162 3.67 -7.69 10.18
C ASP A 162 2.41 -7.12 9.50
N VAL A 163 1.80 -7.94 8.63
CA VAL A 163 0.55 -7.62 7.95
C VAL A 163 -0.55 -8.13 8.86
N GLN A 164 -1.53 -7.28 9.15
CA GLN A 164 -2.69 -7.70 9.93
C GLN A 164 -3.37 -8.87 9.22
N ILE A 165 -3.39 -10.03 9.87
CA ILE A 165 -4.12 -11.21 9.37
C ILE A 165 -5.58 -10.83 9.26
N ARG A 166 -6.15 -10.98 8.07
CA ARG A 166 -7.58 -10.76 7.82
C ARG A 166 -8.30 -12.09 7.86
N TYR A 167 -9.53 -12.06 8.34
CA TYR A 167 -10.40 -13.23 8.38
C TYR A 167 -11.56 -13.04 7.41
N LEU A 168 -12.06 -14.15 6.88
CA LEU A 168 -13.29 -14.21 6.14
C LEU A 168 -14.48 -14.37 7.10
N THR A 169 -15.69 -14.08 6.63
CA THR A 169 -16.95 -14.23 7.39
C THR A 169 -17.23 -15.66 7.83
N ASN A 170 -16.53 -16.65 7.25
CA ASN A 170 -16.57 -18.05 7.66
C ASN A 170 -15.49 -18.42 8.70
N GLY A 171 -14.70 -17.46 9.17
CA GLY A 171 -13.62 -17.66 10.15
C GLY A 171 -12.27 -18.12 9.57
N GLU A 172 -12.18 -18.36 8.26
CA GLU A 172 -10.91 -18.72 7.61
C GLU A 172 -10.00 -17.51 7.45
N GLN A 173 -8.68 -17.73 7.41
CA GLN A 173 -7.74 -16.66 7.10
C GLN A 173 -7.85 -16.27 5.62
N ALA A 174 -7.87 -14.96 5.34
CA ALA A 174 -7.82 -14.48 3.98
C ALA A 174 -6.42 -14.73 3.40
N MET A 175 -6.39 -15.33 2.20
CA MET A 175 -5.16 -15.67 1.50
C MET A 175 -4.66 -14.53 0.59
N TYR A 176 -5.43 -13.45 0.51
CA TYR A 176 -5.17 -12.28 -0.33
C TYR A 176 -5.41 -10.99 0.47
N PRO A 177 -4.71 -9.88 0.13
CA PRO A 177 -4.94 -8.55 0.74
C PRO A 177 -6.41 -8.15 0.74
N GLN A 178 -7.07 -8.33 -0.40
CA GLN A 178 -8.49 -8.13 -0.58
C GLN A 178 -9.12 -9.44 -1.08
N GLN A 179 -10.10 -9.95 -0.33
CA GLN A 179 -10.79 -11.19 -0.66
C GLN A 179 -12.28 -11.03 -0.37
N ARG A 180 -13.12 -11.55 -1.27
CA ARG A 180 -14.58 -11.51 -1.09
C ARG A 180 -14.95 -12.22 0.21
N GLY A 181 -15.81 -11.58 1.00
CA GLY A 181 -16.23 -12.10 2.29
C GLY A 181 -15.19 -11.91 3.40
N GLN A 182 -14.19 -11.03 3.23
CA GLN A 182 -13.40 -10.56 4.37
C GLN A 182 -14.27 -9.81 5.38
N GLU A 183 -14.03 -10.07 6.67
CA GLU A 183 -14.60 -9.28 7.76
C GLU A 183 -14.00 -7.88 7.80
N ASP A 184 -14.76 -6.93 8.35
CA ASP A 184 -14.26 -5.61 8.66
C ASP A 184 -13.10 -5.69 9.68
N ILE A 185 -12.19 -4.72 9.60
CA ILE A 185 -11.05 -4.61 10.51
C ILE A 185 -11.57 -4.29 11.92
N LYS A 186 -11.59 -5.30 12.80
CA LYS A 186 -12.07 -5.17 14.19
C LYS A 186 -11.01 -4.62 15.14
N GLU A 187 -9.73 -4.87 14.85
CA GLU A 187 -8.62 -4.39 15.67
C GLU A 187 -7.78 -3.33 14.95
N PRO A 188 -7.29 -2.30 15.65
CA PRO A 188 -6.33 -1.38 15.07
C PRO A 188 -5.07 -2.13 14.62
N SER A 189 -4.55 -1.73 13.46
CA SER A 189 -3.30 -2.25 12.93
C SER A 189 -2.16 -2.01 13.93
N PRO A 190 -1.07 -2.81 13.89
CA PRO A 190 0.11 -2.56 14.71
C PRO A 190 0.63 -1.12 14.59
N TYR A 191 0.49 -0.50 13.41
CA TYR A 191 0.85 0.91 13.19
C TYR A 191 -0.06 1.88 13.94
N GLU A 192 -1.38 1.68 13.93
CA GLU A 192 -2.31 2.52 14.68
C GLU A 192 -2.07 2.39 16.20
N LYS A 193 -1.71 1.19 16.68
CA LYS A 193 -1.34 0.96 18.08
C LYS A 193 -0.12 1.80 18.51
N LEU A 194 0.89 1.98 17.63
CA LEU A 194 2.07 2.81 17.93
C LEU A 194 1.70 4.28 18.17
N PHE A 195 0.83 4.86 17.33
CA PHE A 195 0.39 6.24 17.50
C PHE A 195 -0.48 6.44 18.75
N SER A 196 -1.32 5.46 19.10
CA SER A 196 -2.12 5.55 20.34
C SER A 196 -1.25 5.50 21.59
N GLN A 197 -0.18 4.70 21.59
CA GLN A 197 0.72 4.57 22.74
C GLN A 197 1.53 5.84 22.98
N GLU A 198 2.03 6.51 21.92
CA GLU A 198 2.73 7.79 22.09
C GLU A 198 1.85 8.88 22.70
N PHE A 199 0.54 8.88 22.40
CA PHE A 199 -0.40 9.85 22.95
C PHE A 199 -0.66 9.66 24.46
N GLU A 200 -0.53 8.44 24.97
CA GLU A 200 -0.64 8.18 26.41
C GLU A 200 0.65 8.51 27.17
N ILE A 201 1.81 8.35 26.53
CA ILE A 201 3.12 8.65 27.14
C ILE A 201 3.38 10.17 27.20
N ARG A 202 2.74 10.97 26.34
CA ARG A 202 2.90 12.44 26.27
C ARG A 202 1.85 13.23 27.07
N LYS A 203 1.01 12.58 27.87
CA LYS A 203 0.11 13.22 28.84
C LYS A 203 0.69 13.16 30.24
#